data_AF-A0A941WBJ8-F1
#
_entry.id   AF-A0A941WBJ8-F1
#
_cell.length_a   1.000
_cell.length_b   1.000
_cell.length_c   1.000
_cell.angle_alpha   90.00
_cell.angle_beta   90.00
_cell.angle_gamma   90.00
#
_symmetry.space_group_name_H-M   'P 1'
#
loop_
_entity.id
_entity.type
_entity.pdbx_description
1 polymer ?
#
loop_
_entity_poly.entity_id
_entity_poly.type
_entity_poly.pdbx_seq_one_letter_code
_entity_poly.pdbx_strand_id
1 'polypeptide(L)'
;MGKLEDYRREIDAIDDKIAALYAARMAVCRKIGEEKAKDCASVAVPGREKQIVNRVTADMPEEIKIYAKQVFTALFDTSKAYQSALVPRTSAVVRTLEKALKEERAFPVSASVACQGVEGAYSGIAAEKIFPISSITYFKNFEGVFNAVEKGLCEYGVLPIENSTAGSVLAVYDLMKK
;
A
#
# COMPACT_ATOMS: atom_id res chain seq x y z
N MET A 1 -23.81 16.19 -18.38
CA MET A 1 -22.64 16.15 -17.48
C MET A 1 -22.65 17.42 -16.65
N GLY A 2 -22.66 17.28 -15.33
CA GLY A 2 -22.79 18.41 -14.41
C GLY A 2 -21.43 19.02 -14.07
N LYS A 3 -21.39 20.30 -13.68
CA LYS A 3 -20.15 21.01 -13.29
C LYS A 3 -19.30 20.26 -12.25
N LEU A 4 -19.94 19.44 -11.41
CA LEU A 4 -19.25 18.59 -10.43
C LEU A 4 -18.41 17.48 -11.08
N GLU A 5 -18.89 16.87 -12.16
CA GLU A 5 -18.15 15.83 -12.88
C GLU A 5 -16.93 16.44 -13.58
N ASP A 6 -17.06 17.66 -14.09
CA ASP A 6 -15.94 18.38 -14.70
C ASP A 6 -14.84 18.68 -13.67
N TYR A 7 -15.20 19.18 -12.47
CA TYR A 7 -14.23 19.40 -11.40
C TYR A 7 -13.56 18.11 -10.89
N ARG A 8 -14.27 16.98 -10.89
CA ARG A 8 -13.67 15.68 -10.54
C ARG A 8 -12.61 15.28 -11.55
N ARG A 9 -12.86 15.45 -12.84
CA ARG A 9 -11.86 15.19 -13.89
C ARG A 9 -10.66 16.11 -13.79
N GLU A 10 -10.86 17.36 -13.38
CA GLU A 10 -9.75 18.28 -13.10
C GLU A 10 -8.90 17.77 -11.92
N ILE A 11 -9.52 17.26 -10.86
CA ILE A 11 -8.82 16.63 -9.74
C ILE A 11 -8.07 15.38 -10.19
N ASP A 12 -8.71 14.47 -10.95
CA ASP A 12 -8.06 13.24 -11.43
C ASP A 12 -6.76 13.56 -12.19
N ALA A 13 -6.79 14.59 -13.05
CA ALA A 13 -5.61 15.03 -13.80
C ALA A 13 -4.52 15.69 -12.92
N ILE A 14 -4.89 16.24 -11.76
CA ILE A 14 -3.94 16.76 -10.75
C ILE A 14 -3.34 15.59 -9.97
N ASP A 15 -4.17 14.63 -9.56
CA ASP A 15 -3.77 13.47 -8.78
C ASP A 15 -2.79 12.58 -9.56
N ASP A 16 -2.99 12.41 -10.87
CA ASP A 16 -2.04 11.74 -11.76
C ASP A 16 -0.64 12.40 -11.71
N LYS A 17 -0.59 13.74 -11.68
CA LYS A 17 0.67 14.48 -11.56
C LYS A 17 1.28 14.34 -10.17
N ILE A 18 0.45 14.37 -9.11
CA ILE A 18 0.90 14.14 -7.74
C ILE A 18 1.53 12.74 -7.62
N ALA A 19 0.88 11.72 -8.16
CA ALA A 19 1.37 10.34 -8.16
C ALA A 19 2.72 10.22 -8.87
N ALA A 20 2.84 10.80 -10.07
CA ALA A 20 4.09 10.81 -10.84
C ALA A 20 5.23 11.53 -10.09
N LEU A 21 4.94 12.71 -9.53
CA LEU A 21 5.91 13.49 -8.74
C LEU A 21 6.31 12.77 -7.45
N TYR A 22 5.36 12.10 -6.79
CA TYR A 22 5.64 11.34 -5.58
C TYR A 22 6.52 10.12 -5.89
N ALA A 23 6.26 9.39 -6.97
CA ALA A 23 7.12 8.29 -7.42
C ALA A 23 8.56 8.77 -7.69
N ALA A 24 8.72 9.88 -8.41
CA ALA A 24 10.01 10.50 -8.66
C ALA A 24 10.71 10.92 -7.34
N ARG A 25 9.96 11.50 -6.41
CA ARG A 25 10.45 11.87 -5.07
C ARG A 25 10.93 10.65 -4.29
N MET A 26 10.18 9.54 -4.32
CA MET A 26 10.54 8.30 -3.62
C MET A 26 11.78 7.63 -4.21
N ALA A 27 12.00 7.71 -5.53
CA ALA A 27 13.23 7.27 -6.16
C ALA A 27 14.46 8.04 -5.64
N VAL A 28 14.33 9.35 -5.38
CA VAL A 28 15.39 10.15 -4.74
C VAL A 28 15.54 9.78 -3.26
N CYS A 29 14.43 9.56 -2.53
CA CYS A 29 14.49 9.10 -1.14
C CYS A 29 15.24 7.78 -0.99
N ARG A 30 15.09 6.84 -1.95
CA ARG A 30 15.87 5.60 -1.98
C ARG A 30 17.36 5.88 -2.04
N LYS A 31 17.80 6.72 -2.98
CA LYS A 31 19.22 7.12 -3.11
C LYS A 31 19.75 7.73 -1.82
N ILE A 32 18.96 8.61 -1.16
CA ILE A 32 19.32 9.18 0.14
C ILE A 32 19.47 8.08 1.22
N GLY A 33 18.55 7.12 1.23
CA GLY A 33 18.61 5.98 2.15
C GLY A 33 19.86 5.12 1.94
N GLU A 34 20.18 4.81 0.68
CA GLU A 34 21.38 4.05 0.29
C GLU A 34 22.67 4.80 0.69
N GLU A 35 22.74 6.12 0.51
CA GLU A 35 23.88 6.94 0.98
C GLU A 35 23.98 6.93 2.51
N LYS A 36 22.87 7.14 3.23
CA LYS A 36 22.87 7.11 4.70
C LYS A 36 23.21 5.74 5.28
N ALA A 37 22.90 4.66 4.55
CA ALA A 37 23.20 3.30 4.98
C ALA A 37 24.70 3.02 5.02
N LYS A 38 25.52 3.71 4.20
CA LYS A 38 26.99 3.56 4.20
C LYS A 38 27.61 3.94 5.54
N ASP A 39 27.14 5.03 6.13
CA ASP A 39 27.68 5.61 7.37
C ASP A 39 26.76 5.38 8.59
N CYS A 40 25.72 4.55 8.46
CA CYS A 40 24.70 4.33 9.49
C CYS A 40 24.09 5.66 10.03
N ALA A 41 23.94 6.65 9.16
CA ALA A 41 23.50 7.98 9.55
C ALA A 41 22.01 8.02 9.94
N SER A 42 21.63 8.98 10.79
CA SER A 42 20.24 9.14 11.23
C SER A 42 19.29 9.43 10.06
N VAL A 43 18.18 8.69 10.01
CA VAL A 43 17.11 8.91 9.04
C VAL A 43 16.34 10.20 9.34
N ALA A 44 16.06 10.50 10.61
CA ALA A 44 15.29 11.66 11.02
C ALA A 44 16.16 12.93 11.10
N VAL A 45 15.74 13.99 10.40
CA VAL A 45 16.41 15.30 10.40
C VAL A 45 15.35 16.41 10.58
N PRO A 46 14.87 16.65 11.81
CA PRO A 46 13.73 17.55 12.06
C PRO A 46 13.94 18.98 11.57
N GLY A 47 15.18 19.49 11.69
CA GLY A 47 15.52 20.83 11.18
C GLY A 47 15.30 20.97 9.68
N ARG A 48 15.60 19.91 8.91
CA ARG A 48 15.39 19.90 7.46
C ARG A 48 13.91 19.84 7.10
N GLU A 49 13.12 19.04 7.81
CA GLU A 49 11.67 18.95 7.60
C GLU A 49 11.00 20.31 7.82
N LYS A 50 11.34 21.00 8.92
CA LYS A 50 10.82 22.35 9.22
C LYS A 50 11.19 23.37 8.13
N GLN A 51 12.43 23.33 7.65
CA GLN A 51 12.86 24.20 6.54
C GLN A 51 12.06 23.94 5.26
N ILE A 52 11.77 22.69 4.93
CA ILE A 52 11.00 22.34 3.73
C ILE A 52 9.58 22.86 3.87
N VAL A 53 8.90 22.60 5.00
CA VAL A 53 7.53 23.11 5.24
C VAL A 53 7.49 24.61 5.05
N ASN A 54 8.36 25.36 5.75
CA ASN A 54 8.38 26.81 5.65
C ASN A 54 8.57 27.31 4.21
N ARG A 55 9.45 26.65 3.44
CA ARG A 55 9.71 27.01 2.04
C ARG A 55 8.53 26.70 1.13
N VAL A 56 7.94 25.50 1.23
CA VAL A 56 6.88 25.07 0.30
C VAL A 56 5.54 25.74 0.61
N THR A 57 5.33 26.19 1.85
CA THR A 57 4.11 26.90 2.24
C THR A 57 4.24 28.42 2.15
N ALA A 58 5.40 28.98 1.79
CA ALA A 58 5.66 30.42 1.84
C ALA A 58 4.66 31.23 1.00
N ASP A 59 4.47 30.80 -0.26
CA ASP A 59 3.65 31.50 -1.25
C ASP A 59 2.22 30.96 -1.36
N MET A 60 1.84 30.02 -0.47
CA MET A 60 0.49 29.47 -0.44
C MET A 60 -0.48 30.45 0.23
N PRO A 61 -1.77 30.47 -0.16
CA PRO A 61 -2.81 31.19 0.58
C PRO A 61 -2.86 30.75 2.05
N GLU A 62 -3.09 31.70 2.96
CA GLU A 62 -3.03 31.45 4.41
C GLU A 62 -3.97 30.32 4.86
N GLU A 63 -5.15 30.25 4.24
CA GLU A 63 -6.15 29.19 4.47
C GLU A 63 -5.66 27.78 4.09
N ILE A 64 -4.70 27.66 3.16
CA ILE A 64 -4.19 26.37 2.65
C ILE A 64 -2.96 25.90 3.44
N LYS A 65 -2.19 26.81 4.05
CA LYS A 65 -0.89 26.50 4.68
C LYS A 65 -0.98 25.39 5.74
N ILE A 66 -2.03 25.37 6.54
CA ILE A 66 -2.23 24.37 7.60
C ILE A 66 -2.41 22.96 7.02
N TYR A 67 -3.16 22.84 5.92
CA TYR A 67 -3.41 21.57 5.22
C TYR A 67 -2.16 21.12 4.46
N ALA A 68 -1.47 22.03 3.80
CA ALA A 68 -0.20 21.73 3.14
C ALA A 68 0.84 21.18 4.13
N LYS A 69 0.95 21.77 5.34
CA LYS A 69 1.82 21.25 6.40
C LYS A 69 1.50 19.80 6.75
N GLN A 70 0.21 19.43 6.85
CA GLN A 70 -0.21 18.06 7.16
C GLN A 70 0.24 17.09 6.07
N VAL A 71 -0.01 17.43 4.80
CA VAL A 71 0.42 16.62 3.64
C VAL A 71 1.94 16.42 3.65
N PHE A 72 2.72 17.49 3.81
CA PHE A 72 4.18 17.38 3.83
C PHE A 72 4.70 16.58 5.02
N THR A 73 4.05 16.65 6.18
CA THR A 73 4.39 15.84 7.35
C THR A 73 4.21 14.36 7.04
N ALA A 74 3.05 13.97 6.48
CA ALA A 74 2.79 12.60 6.06
C ALA A 74 3.81 12.13 4.99
N LEU A 75 4.15 13.00 4.03
CA LEU A 75 5.19 12.72 3.05
C LEU A 75 6.57 12.48 3.69
N PHE A 76 6.93 13.21 4.74
CA PHE A 76 8.19 12.96 5.45
C PHE A 76 8.15 11.65 6.21
N ASP A 77 7.02 11.30 6.82
CA ASP A 77 6.87 10.04 7.56
C ASP A 77 7.02 8.83 6.64
N THR A 78 6.38 8.84 5.46
CA THR A 78 6.58 7.77 4.45
C THR A 78 8.02 7.73 3.94
N SER A 79 8.67 8.89 3.77
CA SER A 79 10.08 8.97 3.37
C SER A 79 11.01 8.37 4.41
N LYS A 80 10.75 8.62 5.70
CA LYS A 80 11.53 8.11 6.83
C LYS A 80 11.31 6.62 6.99
N ALA A 81 10.08 6.13 6.81
CA ALA A 81 9.76 4.71 6.82
C ALA A 81 10.53 3.98 5.71
N TYR A 82 10.50 4.51 4.48
CA TYR A 82 11.19 3.90 3.36
C TYR A 82 12.73 3.90 3.54
N GLN A 83 13.30 5.01 4.00
CA GLN A 83 14.73 5.06 4.34
C GLN A 83 15.09 4.12 5.49
N SER A 84 14.24 4.00 6.51
CA SER A 84 14.49 3.09 7.65
C SER A 84 14.52 1.62 7.25
N ALA A 85 13.80 1.24 6.19
CA ALA A 85 13.86 -0.11 5.62
C ALA A 85 15.19 -0.37 4.87
N LEU A 86 15.90 0.68 4.45
CA LEU A 86 17.16 0.59 3.71
C LEU A 86 18.39 0.76 4.62
N VAL A 87 18.30 1.63 5.63
CA VAL A 87 19.38 1.89 6.58
C VAL A 87 19.33 0.83 7.70
N PRO A 88 20.27 -0.12 7.75
CA PRO A 88 20.20 -1.21 8.71
C PRO A 88 20.29 -0.67 10.14
N ARG A 89 19.28 -0.93 10.96
CA ARG A 89 19.34 -0.64 12.40
C ARG A 89 20.11 -1.75 13.08
N THR A 90 21.43 -1.61 13.18
CA THR A 90 22.28 -2.63 13.78
C THR A 90 22.18 -2.62 15.31
N SER A 91 21.09 -3.18 15.86
CA SER A 91 21.07 -3.72 17.22
C SER A 91 21.00 -5.24 17.19
N ALA A 92 21.55 -5.92 18.20
CA ALA A 92 21.52 -7.38 18.27
C ALA A 92 20.07 -7.92 18.26
N VAL A 93 19.14 -7.21 18.89
CA VAL A 93 17.71 -7.56 18.96
C VAL A 93 17.03 -7.40 17.59
N VAL A 94 17.36 -6.34 16.84
CA VAL A 94 16.80 -6.10 15.50
C VAL A 94 17.22 -7.20 14.52
N ARG A 95 18.48 -7.66 14.58
CA ARG A 95 18.94 -8.76 13.71
C ARG A 95 18.20 -10.07 13.97
N THR A 96 17.92 -10.38 15.24
CA THR A 96 17.15 -11.57 15.61
C THR A 96 15.71 -11.48 15.10
N LEU A 97 15.08 -10.31 15.23
CA LEU A 97 13.73 -10.05 14.70
C LEU A 97 13.69 -10.10 13.17
N GLU A 98 14.64 -9.47 12.48
CA GLU A 98 14.73 -9.49 11.02
C GLU A 98 14.94 -10.89 10.47
N LYS A 99 15.74 -11.73 11.15
CA LYS A 99 15.94 -13.13 10.76
C LYS A 99 14.63 -13.92 10.88
N ALA A 100 13.88 -13.73 11.97
CA ALA A 100 12.60 -14.39 12.17
C ALA A 100 11.53 -13.93 11.16
N LEU A 101 11.51 -12.64 10.79
CA LEU A 101 10.55 -12.07 9.85
C LEU A 101 10.87 -12.38 8.37
N LYS A 102 12.15 -12.53 8.00
CA LYS A 102 12.55 -12.86 6.62
C LYS A 102 12.18 -14.26 6.17
N GLU A 103 11.91 -15.17 7.12
CA GLU A 103 11.53 -16.54 6.84
C GLU A 103 10.05 -16.66 6.43
N GLU A 104 9.24 -15.62 6.64
CA GLU A 104 7.87 -15.54 6.12
C GLU A 104 7.81 -14.78 4.79
N ARG A 105 7.24 -15.40 3.75
CA ARG A 105 6.92 -14.72 2.50
C ARG A 105 5.78 -13.72 2.76
N ALA A 106 6.11 -12.44 2.87
CA ALA A 106 5.11 -11.38 2.97
C ALA A 106 4.31 -11.25 1.66
N PHE A 107 2.99 -11.10 1.77
CA PHE A 107 2.12 -10.73 0.63
C PHE A 107 2.46 -9.32 0.14
N PRO A 108 2.26 -9.02 -1.16
CA PRO A 108 2.46 -7.68 -1.70
C PRO A 108 1.50 -6.66 -1.07
N VAL A 109 1.92 -5.39 -1.04
CA VAL A 109 1.12 -4.29 -0.47
C VAL A 109 -0.11 -3.97 -1.34
N SER A 110 0.02 -4.15 -2.66
CA SER A 110 -1.06 -3.96 -3.63
C SER A 110 -1.25 -5.20 -4.47
N ALA A 111 -2.50 -5.58 -4.72
CA ALA A 111 -2.83 -6.72 -5.57
C ALA A 111 -4.23 -6.63 -6.16
N SER A 112 -4.40 -7.19 -7.35
CA SER A 112 -5.72 -7.57 -7.87
C SER A 112 -6.17 -8.90 -7.26
N VAL A 113 -7.35 -8.91 -6.64
CA VAL A 113 -7.83 -10.05 -5.84
C VAL A 113 -9.21 -10.49 -6.30
N ALA A 114 -9.36 -11.76 -6.63
CA ALA A 114 -10.64 -12.39 -6.90
C ALA A 114 -11.26 -12.92 -5.61
N CYS A 115 -12.52 -12.54 -5.36
CA CYS A 115 -13.29 -13.00 -4.20
C CYS A 115 -14.64 -13.56 -4.65
N GLN A 116 -15.14 -14.58 -3.97
CA GLN A 116 -16.51 -15.04 -4.19
C GLN A 116 -17.47 -14.19 -3.35
N GLY A 117 -18.62 -13.82 -3.93
CA GLY A 117 -19.69 -13.08 -3.26
C GLY A 117 -19.92 -11.69 -3.85
N VAL A 118 -20.09 -10.71 -2.96
CA VAL A 118 -20.34 -9.30 -3.28
C VAL A 118 -19.51 -8.44 -2.33
N GLU A 119 -19.51 -7.12 -2.54
CA GLU A 119 -18.90 -6.15 -1.64
C GLU A 119 -19.34 -6.37 -0.19
N GLY A 120 -18.36 -6.40 0.74
CA GLY A 120 -18.59 -6.71 2.15
C GLY A 120 -18.65 -8.22 2.50
N ALA A 121 -18.50 -9.13 1.54
CA ALA A 121 -18.34 -10.55 1.85
C ALA A 121 -17.07 -10.83 2.67
N TYR A 122 -17.08 -11.89 3.49
CA TYR A 122 -15.95 -12.24 4.36
C TYR A 122 -14.62 -12.40 3.61
N SER A 123 -14.63 -12.99 2.40
CA SER A 123 -13.44 -13.08 1.56
C SER A 123 -12.91 -11.71 1.13
N GLY A 124 -13.81 -10.75 0.88
CA GLY A 124 -13.42 -9.37 0.57
C GLY A 124 -12.75 -8.69 1.75
N ILE A 125 -13.35 -8.80 2.94
CA ILE A 125 -12.77 -8.25 4.18
C ILE A 125 -11.42 -8.90 4.49
N ALA A 126 -11.27 -10.19 4.23
CA ALA A 126 -9.99 -10.88 4.39
C ALA A 126 -8.96 -10.39 3.35
N ALA A 127 -9.36 -10.18 2.10
CA ALA A 127 -8.49 -9.64 1.06
C ALA A 127 -7.95 -8.26 1.41
N GLU A 128 -8.79 -7.35 1.92
CA GLU A 128 -8.35 -6.00 2.35
C GLU A 128 -7.35 -6.04 3.50
N LYS A 129 -7.44 -7.05 4.38
CA LYS A 129 -6.48 -7.23 5.48
C LYS A 129 -5.14 -7.79 5.00
N ILE A 130 -5.17 -8.68 4.03
CA ILE A 130 -3.96 -9.30 3.46
C ILE A 130 -3.24 -8.33 2.53
N PHE A 131 -4.00 -7.57 1.74
CA PHE A 131 -3.52 -6.63 0.74
C PHE A 131 -4.03 -5.22 1.08
N PRO A 132 -3.22 -4.38 1.75
CA PRO A 132 -3.62 -3.03 2.17
C PRO A 132 -4.15 -2.15 1.02
N ILE A 133 -3.72 -2.40 -0.21
CA ILE A 133 -4.19 -1.75 -1.44
C ILE A 133 -4.76 -2.83 -2.38
N SER A 134 -5.92 -3.38 -2.03
CA SER A 134 -6.59 -4.42 -2.82
C SER A 134 -7.53 -3.85 -3.88
N SER A 135 -7.43 -4.33 -5.12
CA SER A 135 -8.47 -4.17 -6.14
C SER A 135 -9.28 -5.46 -6.24
N ILE A 136 -10.46 -5.48 -5.61
CA ILE A 136 -11.25 -6.71 -5.45
C ILE A 136 -12.27 -6.85 -6.59
N THR A 137 -12.22 -8.00 -7.28
CA THR A 137 -13.24 -8.41 -8.26
C THR A 137 -14.07 -9.54 -7.69
N TYR A 138 -15.39 -9.37 -7.70
CA TYR A 138 -16.33 -10.32 -7.12
C TYR A 138 -16.91 -11.30 -8.15
N PHE A 139 -16.96 -12.57 -7.79
CA PHE A 139 -17.49 -13.67 -8.61
C PHE A 139 -18.66 -14.37 -7.92
N LYS A 140 -19.57 -14.92 -8.70
CA LYS A 140 -20.76 -15.62 -8.18
C LYS A 140 -20.41 -16.94 -7.47
N ASN A 141 -19.42 -17.67 -7.98
CA ASN A 141 -19.02 -18.99 -7.49
C ASN A 141 -17.50 -19.07 -7.27
N PHE A 142 -17.07 -20.09 -6.52
CA PHE A 142 -15.65 -20.32 -6.26
C PHE A 142 -14.88 -20.63 -7.55
N GLU A 143 -15.49 -21.37 -8.47
CA GLU A 143 -14.89 -21.69 -9.77
C GLU A 143 -14.51 -20.43 -10.58
N GLY A 144 -15.30 -19.36 -10.48
CA GLY A 144 -14.98 -18.07 -11.08
C GLY A 144 -13.71 -17.44 -10.51
N VAL A 145 -13.48 -17.60 -9.19
CA VAL A 145 -12.25 -17.14 -8.53
C VAL A 145 -11.03 -17.91 -9.03
N PHE A 146 -11.12 -19.24 -9.10
CA PHE A 146 -10.02 -20.08 -9.64
C PHE A 146 -9.70 -19.70 -11.09
N ASN A 147 -10.73 -19.60 -11.94
CA ASN A 147 -10.55 -19.21 -13.35
C ASN A 147 -9.93 -17.81 -13.49
N ALA A 148 -10.30 -16.86 -12.63
CA ALA A 148 -9.76 -15.51 -12.68
C ALA A 148 -8.25 -15.49 -12.38
N VAL A 149 -7.80 -16.30 -11.43
CA VAL A 149 -6.38 -16.44 -11.10
C VAL A 149 -5.64 -17.21 -12.19
N GLU A 150 -6.18 -18.36 -12.63
CA GLU A 150 -5.56 -19.21 -13.65
C GLU A 150 -5.37 -18.50 -14.98
N LYS A 151 -6.35 -17.65 -15.38
CA LYS A 151 -6.29 -16.86 -16.63
C LYS A 151 -5.54 -15.53 -16.48
N GLY A 152 -5.00 -15.23 -15.29
CA GLY A 152 -4.27 -13.99 -15.03
C GLY A 152 -5.13 -12.73 -15.01
N LEU A 153 -6.45 -12.84 -14.84
CA LEU A 153 -7.34 -11.69 -14.61
C LEU A 153 -7.14 -11.08 -13.21
N CYS A 154 -6.75 -11.90 -12.24
CA CYS A 154 -6.40 -11.46 -10.89
C CYS A 154 -5.10 -12.14 -10.45
N GLU A 155 -4.28 -11.44 -9.68
CA GLU A 155 -3.01 -11.98 -9.16
C GLU A 155 -3.25 -12.99 -8.02
N TYR A 156 -4.30 -12.78 -7.23
CA TYR A 156 -4.62 -13.62 -6.08
C TYR A 156 -6.10 -13.97 -6.03
N GLY A 157 -6.44 -15.09 -5.41
CA GLY A 157 -7.80 -15.49 -5.07
C GLY A 157 -7.92 -15.73 -3.57
N VAL A 158 -8.94 -15.16 -2.93
CA VAL A 158 -9.20 -15.36 -1.50
C VAL A 158 -10.45 -16.22 -1.31
N LEU A 159 -10.23 -17.44 -0.80
CA LEU A 159 -11.25 -18.46 -0.68
C LEU A 159 -11.36 -18.95 0.78
N PRO A 160 -12.58 -19.11 1.31
CA PRO A 160 -12.77 -19.67 2.64
C PRO A 160 -12.56 -21.18 2.59
N ILE A 161 -11.67 -21.70 3.43
CA ILE A 161 -11.54 -23.15 3.65
C ILE A 161 -12.54 -23.66 4.70
N GLU A 162 -13.03 -22.76 5.56
CA GLU A 162 -14.01 -23.02 6.60
C GLU A 162 -14.87 -21.77 6.83
N ASN A 163 -16.13 -21.94 7.22
CA ASN A 163 -16.98 -20.83 7.69
C ASN A 163 -17.89 -21.28 8.85
N SER A 164 -18.44 -20.32 9.60
CA SER A 164 -19.26 -20.57 10.78
C SER A 164 -20.63 -21.20 10.50
N THR A 165 -21.07 -21.23 9.24
CA THR A 165 -22.41 -21.71 8.84
C THR A 165 -22.38 -23.15 8.30
N ALA A 166 -21.41 -23.46 7.46
CA ALA A 166 -21.28 -24.72 6.72
C ALA A 166 -20.08 -25.55 7.20
N GLY A 167 -19.27 -25.06 8.13
CA GLY A 167 -18.02 -25.70 8.53
C GLY A 167 -17.03 -25.70 7.36
N SER A 168 -16.37 -26.83 7.12
CA SER A 168 -15.41 -26.97 6.01
C SER A 168 -16.10 -26.75 4.66
N VAL A 169 -15.56 -25.84 3.86
CA VAL A 169 -16.13 -25.50 2.54
C VAL A 169 -15.61 -26.50 1.51
N LEU A 170 -16.21 -27.70 1.49
CA LEU A 170 -15.79 -28.82 0.62
C LEU A 170 -15.68 -28.42 -0.87
N ALA A 171 -16.55 -27.54 -1.36
CA ALA A 171 -16.50 -27.04 -2.73
C ALA A 171 -15.17 -26.36 -3.10
N VAL A 172 -14.52 -25.70 -2.14
CA VAL A 172 -13.19 -25.10 -2.36
C VAL A 172 -12.13 -26.20 -2.41
N TYR A 173 -12.18 -27.17 -1.51
CA TYR A 173 -11.26 -28.31 -1.52
C TYR A 173 -11.34 -29.13 -2.82
N ASP A 174 -12.54 -29.34 -3.36
CA ASP A 174 -12.73 -30.06 -4.61
C ASP A 174 -12.13 -29.31 -5.80
N LEU A 175 -12.22 -27.98 -5.80
CA LEU A 175 -11.60 -27.14 -6.83
C LEU A 175 -10.07 -27.09 -6.69
N MET A 176 -9.52 -27.15 -5.47
CA MET A 176 -8.07 -27.23 -5.25
C MET A 176 -7.44 -28.55 -5.72
N LYS A 177 -8.24 -29.61 -5.86
CA LYS A 177 -7.79 -30.94 -6.31
C LYS A 177 -7.86 -31.12 -7.82
N LYS A 178 -8.48 -30.19 -8.55
CA LYS A 178 -8.49 -30.17 -10.00
C LYS A 178 -7.21 -29.53 -10.53
#